data_AF-A0A6L7Y7Z1-F1
#
_entry.id   AF-A0A6L7Y7Z1-F1
#
_cell.length_a   1.000
_cell.length_b   1.000
_cell.length_c   1.000
_cell.angle_alpha   90.00
_cell.angle_beta   90.00
_cell.angle_gamma   90.00
#
_symmetry.space_group_name_H-M   'P 1'
#
loop_
_entity.id
_entity.type
_entity.pdbx_description
1 polymer ?
#
loop_
_entity_poly.entity_id
_entity_poly.type
_entity_poly.pdbx_seq_one_letter_code
_entity_poly.pdbx_strand_id
1 'polypeptide(L)' 'MNDRELVRRLRRYARRRELNFEYSSRRGKGSHGRIRLGEYWTTVPRGEIPTGTLAAMLRDLRVDRRDL' A
#
# COMPACT_ATOMS: atom_id res chain seq x y z
N MET A 1 -0.79 11.28 -4.08
CA MET A 1 0.23 10.33 -3.53
C MET A 1 0.57 9.36 -4.64
N ASN A 2 1.82 8.92 -4.81
CA ASN A 2 2.18 7.91 -5.81
C ASN A 2 2.43 6.53 -5.16
N ASP A 3 2.48 5.50 -5.99
CA ASP A 3 2.73 4.11 -5.58
C ASP A 3 4.01 3.95 -4.75
N ARG A 4 5.12 4.55 -5.20
CA ARG A 4 6.41 4.46 -4.50
C ARG A 4 6.36 5.09 -3.12
N GLU A 5 5.69 6.23 -2.98
CA GLU A 5 5.54 6.93 -1.71
C GLU A 5 4.64 6.16 -0.75
N LEU A 6 3.54 5.58 -1.26
CA LEU A 6 2.65 4.74 -0.46
C LEU A 6 3.40 3.52 0.09
N VAL A 7 4.16 2.82 -0.76
CA VAL A 7 5.01 1.68 -0.35
C VAL A 7 6.02 2.10 0.71
N ARG A 8 6.70 3.24 0.53
CA ARG A 8 7.70 3.73 1.48
C ARG A 8 7.09 4.04 2.85
N ARG A 9 5.94 4.70 2.88
CA ARG A 9 5.24 5.04 4.12
C ARG A 9 4.67 3.81 4.82
N LEU A 10 4.01 2.91 4.08
CA LEU A 10 3.48 1.66 4.63
C LEU A 10 4.59 0.76 5.19
N ARG A 11 5.77 0.72 4.54
CA ARG A 11 6.93 0.00 5.09
C ARG A 11 7.39 0.58 6.43
N ARG A 12 7.38 1.90 6.60
CA ARG A 12 7.72 2.54 7.89
C ARG A 12 6.65 2.28 8.94
N TYR A 13 5.37 2.41 8.57
CA TYR A 13 4.23 2.06 9.41
C TYR A 13 4.34 0.63 9.92
N ALA A 14 4.61 -0.32 9.02
CA ALA A 14 4.75 -1.73 9.35
C ALA A 14 5.89 -1.98 10.33
N ARG A 15 7.06 -1.36 10.11
CA ARG A 15 8.21 -1.46 11.02
C ARG A 15 7.90 -0.93 12.42
N ARG A 16 7.15 0.17 12.54
CA ARG A 16 6.79 0.75 13.85
C ARG A 16 5.81 -0.12 14.64
N ARG A 17 5.03 -0.94 13.96
CA ARG A 17 4.00 -1.81 14.54
C ARG A 17 4.35 -3.29 14.47
N GLU A 18 5.58 -3.61 14.10
CA GLU A 18 6.09 -4.99 13.95
C GLU A 18 5.20 -5.87 13.05
N LEU A 19 4.60 -5.26 12.02
CA LEU A 19 3.75 -5.94 11.05
C LEU A 19 4.56 -6.47 9.87
N ASN A 20 4.15 -7.63 9.36
CA ASN A 20 4.70 -8.17 8.12
C ASN A 20 4.33 -7.26 6.95
N PHE A 21 5.32 -6.84 6.16
CA PHE A 21 5.10 -6.02 4.98
C PHE A 21 5.69 -6.68 3.74
N GLU A 22 4.86 -6.86 2.73
CA GLU A 22 5.26 -7.41 1.43
C GLU A 22 4.72 -6.53 0.31
N TYR A 23 5.58 -6.18 -0.64
CA TYR A 23 5.18 -5.51 -1.87
C TYR A 23 5.53 -6.36 -3.07
N SER A 24 4.51 -6.86 -3.76
CA SER A 24 4.65 -7.60 -5.00
C SER A 24 4.30 -6.69 -6.17
N SER A 25 5.32 -6.12 -6.81
CA SER A 25 5.16 -5.56 -8.15
C SER A 25 5.19 -6.72 -9.13
N ARG A 26 4.04 -7.31 -9.48
CA ARG A 26 4.00 -8.32 -10.54
C ARG A 26 4.61 -7.70 -11.81
N ARG A 27 5.80 -8.18 -12.19
CA ARG A 27 6.49 -7.87 -13.45
C ARG A 27 5.83 -8.64 -14.60
N GLY A 28 4.55 -8.40 -14.83
CA GLY A 28 3.79 -8.91 -15.99
C GLY A 28 3.02 -7.77 -16.65
N LYS A 29 2.29 -8.05 -17.74
CA LYS A 29 1.50 -7.11 -18.57
C LYS A 29 0.48 -6.20 -17.83
N GLY A 30 0.37 -6.28 -16.51
CA GLY A 30 -0.51 -5.44 -15.69
C GLY A 30 0.24 -4.27 -15.03
N SER A 31 -0.34 -3.08 -15.08
CA SER A 31 0.16 -1.85 -14.46
C SER A 31 -0.06 -1.79 -12.93
N HIS A 32 -0.49 -2.89 -12.29
CA HIS A 32 -0.87 -2.92 -10.88
C HIS A 32 0.05 -3.83 -10.06
N GLY A 33 0.44 -3.37 -8.87
CA GLY A 33 1.10 -4.16 -7.83
C GLY A 33 0.13 -4.57 -6.72
N ARG A 34 0.60 -5.37 -5.78
CA ARG A 34 -0.13 -5.74 -4.56
C ARG A 34 0.71 -5.45 -3.33
N ILE A 35 0.12 -4.82 -2.33
CA ILE A 35 0.71 -4.63 -1.01
C ILE A 35 -0.01 -5.55 -0.03
N ARG A 36 0.76 -6.25 0.80
CA ARG A 36 0.27 -6.99 1.96
C ARG A 36 0.86 -6.39 3.23
N LEU A 37 0.00 -6.16 4.21
CA LEU A 37 0.33 -5.63 5.53
C LEU A 37 -0.32 -6.53 6.59
N GLY A 38 0.47 -7.39 7.22
CA GLY A 38 0.00 -8.44 8.10
C GLY A 38 -0.92 -9.41 7.36
N GLU A 39 -2.18 -9.46 7.79
CA GLU A 39 -3.24 -10.28 7.18
C GLU A 39 -4.00 -9.54 6.08
N TYR A 40 -3.87 -8.22 6.00
CA TYR A 40 -4.58 -7.39 5.04
C TYR A 40 -3.78 -7.20 3.77
N TRP A 41 -4.47 -6.98 2.66
CA TRP A 41 -3.84 -6.70 1.38
C TRP A 41 -4.69 -5.75 0.54
N THR A 42 -4.04 -5.03 -0.37
CA THR A 42 -4.72 -4.18 -1.34
C THR A 42 -3.97 -4.14 -2.66
N THR A 43 -4.66 -3.73 -3.72
CA THR A 43 -4.09 -3.58 -5.06
C THR A 43 -3.69 -2.13 -5.27
N VAL A 44 -2.47 -1.90 -5.79
CA VAL A 44 -1.90 -0.56 -5.98
C VAL A 44 -1.64 -0.30 -7.46
N PRO A 45 -2.26 0.71 -8.08
CA PRO A 45 -1.92 1.09 -9.45
C PRO A 45 -0.54 1.75 -9.48
N ARG A 46 0.19 1.59 -10.58
CA ARG A 46 1.45 2.32 -10.79
C ARG A 46 1.18 3.81 -11.04
N GLY A 47 2.09 4.65 -10.54
CA GLY A 47 2.03 6.09 -10.77
C GLY A 47 1.17 6.78 -9.73
N GLU A 48 0.35 7.73 -10.17
CA GLU A 48 -0.44 8.55 -9.27
C GLU A 48 -1.68 7.82 -8.76
N ILE A 49 -1.92 7.94 -7.45
CA ILE A 49 -3.06 7.35 -6.76
C ILE A 49 -4.02 8.49 -6.40
N PRO A 50 -5.23 8.51 -7.00
CA PRO A 50 -6.28 9.44 -6.62
C PRO A 50 -6.66 9.30 -5.14
N THR A 51 -7.07 10.41 -4.52
CA THR A 51 -7.37 10.43 -3.08
C THR A 51 -8.44 9.42 -2.67
N GLY A 52 -9.48 9.21 -3.49
CA GLY A 52 -10.52 8.21 -3.23
C GLY A 52 -9.99 6.77 -3.27
N THR A 53 -9.15 6.46 -4.26
CA THR A 53 -8.51 5.15 -4.39
C THR A 53 -7.55 4.90 -3.23
N LEU A 54 -6.80 5.92 -2.83
CA LEU A 54 -5.95 5.84 -1.64
C LEU A 54 -6.78 5.54 -0.39
N ALA A 55 -7.89 6.25 -0.15
CA ALA A 55 -8.73 6.02 1.01
C ALA A 55 -9.28 4.58 1.06
N ALA A 56 -9.68 4.03 -0.10
CA ALA A 56 -10.09 2.64 -0.21
C ALA A 56 -8.94 1.66 0.15
N MET A 57 -7.74 1.88 -0.39
CA MET A 57 -6.56 1.05 -0.06
C MET A 57 -6.22 1.06 1.42
N LEU A 58 -6.28 2.24 2.05
CA LEU A 58 -5.99 2.38 3.48
C LEU A 58 -7.04 1.66 4.34
N ARG A 59 -8.31 1.72 3.93
CA ARG A 59 -9.38 0.97 4.58
C ARG A 59 -9.17 -0.54 4.44
N ASP A 60 -8.81 -1.03 3.26
CA ASP A 60 -8.52 -2.45 3.03
C ASP A 60 -7.36 -2.95 3.89
N LEU A 61 -6.32 -2.10 4.07
CA LEU A 61 -5.15 -2.39 4.91
C LEU A 61 -5.37 -2.14 6.41
N ARG A 62 -6.54 -1.62 6.81
CA ARG A 62 -6.84 -1.14 8.17
C ARG A 62 -5.81 -0.14 8.71
N VAL A 63 -5.37 0.78 7.86
CA VAL A 63 -4.42 1.84 8.22
C VAL A 63 -5.14 3.18 8.28
N ASP A 64 -4.98 3.92 9.38
CA ASP A 64 -5.43 5.30 9.42
C ASP A 64 -4.46 6.19 8.64
N ARG A 65 -5.00 7.12 7.83
CA ARG A 65 -4.19 8.07 7.07
C ARG A 65 -3.29 8.94 7.96
N ARG A 66 -3.67 9.17 9.22
CA ARG A 66 -2.90 9.94 10.21
C ARG A 66 -1.65 9.21 10.68
N ASP A 67 -1.61 7.88 10.54
CA ASP A 67 -0.48 7.06 10.95
C ASP A 67 0.61 6.91 9.87
N LEU A 68 0.38 7.47 8.68
CA LEU A 68 1.11 7.20 7.43
C LEU A 68 2.17 8.24 7.03
#